data_AF-A0A0E0AS73-F1
#
_entry.id   AF-A0A0E0AS73-F1
#
_cell.length_a   1.000
_cell.length_b   1.000
_cell.length_c   1.000
_cell.angle_alpha   90.00
_cell.angle_beta   90.00
_cell.angle_gamma   90.00
#
_symmetry.space_group_name_H-M   'P 1'
#
loop_
_entity.id
_entity.type
_entity.pdbx_description
1 polymer ?
#
loop_
_entity_poly.entity_id
_entity_poly.type
_entity_poly.pdbx_seq_one_letter_code
_entity_poly.pdbx_strand_id
1 'polypeptide(L)'
;MAEQVLDFSPKKSGKGKKPGKGGNRFWKNIGLGFKTPREAIEGTYIDKKCPFTGTVSIRGRIIAGTCHSAKMNRTIIVRRNYLHFVKKYQRYEKRHSNIPAHISPCFRVKEGDHVIIGQCRPLSKTVRFNVIKVIPAGSTAPSLPFYLLTSGTTNSTGNHRYRDEYNPLCDDFPPEFPPPDTAAISIFCVDPNGCCNFTTVQAAVNAVPSFSKKRNVVWINKGIYYEKVTVPATKPNITFQGQGFDLTAISWNDTANSSHGTFYSGSVSVFATGFVAKNISFFNVAPIPRPGDVGAQAVALRIGGDQAAFWGCGFFGAQDTLHDDRGRHYFKECFIQGSIDFIFGDARSLYENCRVISIADPVPAGVRTITGSVTAHARESVDDNTGYSFVNCSIGGTGRIWLGRAWRPYSTVVFAYTSMSDIIASEGWNDWNDPSRDQYASSLYSVSIVTCMTKRTVFYGEYRCTGDGANLSDRVPYAQKLSDVQVLPYLNTSFIDGDRWLKPYCDSLISA
;
A
#
# COMPACT_ATOMS: atom_id res chain seq x y z
N MET A 1 23.36 -42.26 19.46
CA MET A 1 22.99 -41.28 20.51
C MET A 1 22.33 -40.11 19.82
N ALA A 2 21.00 -40.18 19.72
CA ALA A 2 20.05 -39.31 20.42
C ALA A 2 19.66 -38.10 19.55
N GLU A 3 18.56 -38.28 18.80
CA GLU A 3 17.71 -37.23 18.27
C GLU A 3 17.26 -36.29 19.39
N GLN A 4 17.35 -34.98 19.18
CA GLN A 4 16.60 -34.00 19.95
C GLN A 4 15.58 -33.32 19.04
N VAL A 5 14.35 -33.81 19.17
CA VAL A 5 13.11 -33.19 18.71
C VAL A 5 12.89 -31.93 19.55
N LEU A 6 12.94 -30.74 18.94
CA LEU A 6 12.49 -29.50 19.57
C LEU A 6 10.99 -29.32 19.33
N ASP A 7 10.20 -29.77 20.30
CA ASP A 7 8.76 -29.56 20.40
C ASP A 7 8.46 -28.09 20.73
N PHE A 8 7.96 -27.33 19.75
CA PHE A 8 7.47 -25.98 19.96
C PHE A 8 6.03 -26.01 20.50
N SER A 9 5.91 -26.13 21.82
CA SER A 9 4.66 -25.85 22.54
C SER A 9 4.24 -24.36 22.39
N PRO A 10 2.96 -24.05 22.17
CA PRO A 10 2.50 -22.67 22.02
C PRO A 10 2.49 -21.92 23.36
N LYS A 11 3.15 -20.75 23.40
CA LYS A 11 3.11 -19.82 24.55
C LYS A 11 1.65 -19.46 24.88
N LYS A 12 1.23 -19.75 26.10
CA LYS A 12 -0.10 -19.44 26.66
C LYS A 12 -0.34 -17.93 26.65
N SER A 13 -1.40 -17.50 25.97
CA SER A 13 -2.00 -16.18 26.14
C SER A 13 -2.49 -16.00 27.57
N GLY A 14 -2.23 -14.84 28.17
CA GLY A 14 -2.67 -14.50 29.53
C GLY A 14 -4.18 -14.64 29.66
N LYS A 15 -4.63 -15.66 30.39
CA LYS A 15 -6.03 -15.90 30.75
C LYS A 15 -6.19 -15.58 32.23
N GLY A 16 -6.90 -14.51 32.57
CA GLY A 16 -7.53 -14.42 33.89
C GLY A 16 -8.62 -15.48 34.01
N LYS A 17 -8.55 -16.35 35.02
CA LYS A 17 -9.54 -17.37 35.47
C LYS A 17 -9.88 -17.03 36.95
N LYS A 18 -11.02 -17.26 37.61
CA LYS A 18 -12.29 -18.03 37.47
C LYS A 18 -13.31 -17.43 38.52
N PRO A 19 -14.53 -17.97 38.77
CA PRO A 19 -15.71 -17.20 39.22
C PRO A 19 -15.95 -17.19 40.73
N GLY A 20 -16.46 -16.10 41.30
CA GLY A 20 -16.93 -16.06 42.69
C GLY A 20 -17.22 -14.66 43.22
N LYS A 21 -18.28 -14.56 44.04
CA LYS A 21 -18.87 -13.38 44.67
C LYS A 21 -17.81 -12.47 45.30
N GLY A 22 -17.60 -11.29 44.71
CA GLY A 22 -16.66 -10.25 45.17
C GLY A 22 -15.60 -9.82 44.14
N GLY A 23 -15.54 -10.48 42.98
CA GLY A 23 -14.37 -10.43 42.09
C GLY A 23 -14.32 -9.34 41.01
N ASN A 24 -13.07 -8.93 40.73
CA ASN A 24 -12.64 -8.06 39.65
C ASN A 24 -13.21 -8.45 38.26
N ARG A 25 -13.47 -7.43 37.44
CA ARG A 25 -14.21 -7.48 36.17
C ARG A 25 -13.49 -8.28 35.06
N PHE A 26 -14.23 -9.13 34.37
CA PHE A 26 -13.75 -9.88 33.20
C PHE A 26 -13.73 -9.01 31.93
N TRP A 27 -12.56 -8.87 31.31
CA TRP A 27 -12.36 -8.30 29.99
C TRP A 27 -11.32 -9.11 29.21
N LYS A 28 -11.33 -9.03 27.87
CA LYS A 28 -10.35 -9.68 27.01
C LYS A 28 -9.98 -8.84 25.79
N ASN A 29 -8.76 -9.05 25.29
CA ASN A 29 -8.35 -8.57 23.97
C ASN A 29 -9.01 -9.44 22.89
N ILE A 30 -9.55 -8.81 21.86
CA ILE A 30 -10.27 -9.47 20.77
C ILE A 30 -9.37 -9.85 19.57
N GLY A 31 -8.10 -9.43 19.60
CA GLY A 31 -7.15 -9.59 18.49
C GLY A 31 -7.42 -8.61 17.35
N LEU A 32 -6.96 -8.96 16.14
CA LEU A 32 -7.29 -8.26 14.89
C LEU A 32 -6.86 -6.78 14.84
N GLY A 33 -5.83 -6.40 15.61
CA GLY A 33 -5.31 -5.02 15.64
C GLY A 33 -6.16 -4.01 16.43
N PHE A 34 -7.24 -4.43 17.10
CA PHE A 34 -8.09 -3.53 17.88
C PHE A 34 -7.69 -3.52 19.36
N LYS A 35 -7.48 -2.31 19.91
CA LYS A 35 -7.27 -2.11 21.34
C LYS A 35 -8.57 -2.35 22.12
N THR A 36 -8.46 -2.91 23.32
CA THR A 36 -9.61 -3.06 24.22
C THR A 36 -10.03 -1.67 24.72
N PRO A 37 -11.31 -1.26 24.57
CA PRO A 37 -11.78 0.04 25.04
C PRO A 37 -11.57 0.20 26.55
N ARG A 38 -11.21 1.41 27.00
CA ARG A 38 -10.96 1.70 28.41
C ARG A 38 -12.21 1.44 29.25
N GLU A 39 -13.38 1.81 28.76
CA GLU A 39 -14.68 1.59 29.40
C GLU A 39 -15.05 0.09 29.51
N ALA A 40 -14.47 -0.77 28.66
CA ALA A 40 -14.61 -2.22 28.79
C ALA A 40 -13.72 -2.79 29.90
N ILE A 41 -12.65 -2.10 30.27
CA ILE A 41 -11.76 -2.44 31.39
C ILE A 41 -12.34 -1.87 32.70
N GLU A 42 -12.63 -0.57 32.73
CA GLU A 42 -12.88 0.20 33.96
C GLU A 42 -14.37 0.41 34.30
N GLY A 43 -15.27 0.35 33.31
CA GLY A 43 -16.72 0.52 33.52
C GLY A 43 -17.39 -0.52 34.44
N THR A 44 -18.65 -0.28 34.79
CA THR A 44 -19.42 -1.10 35.76
C THR A 44 -20.45 -2.02 35.11
N TYR A 45 -20.56 -2.03 33.78
CA TYR A 45 -21.56 -2.82 33.06
C TYR A 45 -21.06 -4.25 32.74
N ILE A 46 -21.98 -5.22 32.68
CA ILE A 46 -21.71 -6.57 32.15
C ILE A 46 -22.56 -6.81 30.91
N ASP A 47 -21.92 -6.98 29.76
CA ASP A 47 -22.59 -7.28 28.49
C ASP A 47 -22.15 -8.63 27.93
N LYS A 48 -23.02 -9.64 28.04
CA LYS A 48 -22.76 -10.98 27.51
C LYS A 48 -22.62 -11.01 25.97
N LYS A 49 -23.14 -9.99 25.27
CA LYS A 49 -23.07 -9.86 23.80
C LYS A 49 -21.84 -9.07 23.33
N CYS A 50 -21.11 -8.43 24.25
CA CYS A 50 -19.92 -7.66 23.95
C CYS A 50 -18.71 -8.59 23.66
N PRO A 51 -17.88 -8.28 22.65
CA PRO A 51 -16.69 -9.06 22.37
C PRO A 51 -15.56 -8.80 23.39
N PHE A 52 -15.57 -7.67 24.11
CA PHE A 52 -14.54 -7.32 25.10
C PHE A 52 -14.86 -7.82 26.50
N THR A 53 -16.11 -7.66 26.96
CA THR A 53 -16.54 -8.03 28.33
C THR A 53 -17.33 -9.33 28.38
N GLY A 54 -17.65 -9.91 27.22
CA GLY A 54 -18.41 -11.15 27.08
C GLY A 54 -17.61 -12.27 26.42
N THR A 55 -18.29 -13.39 26.18
CA THR A 55 -17.70 -14.57 25.54
C THR A 55 -17.81 -14.54 24.01
N VAL A 56 -18.42 -13.50 23.44
CA VAL A 56 -18.57 -13.36 21.99
C VAL A 56 -17.20 -13.19 21.34
N SER A 57 -16.96 -13.92 20.26
CA SER A 57 -15.78 -13.76 19.40
C SER A 57 -16.18 -13.12 18.08
N ILE A 58 -15.30 -12.27 17.56
CA ILE A 58 -15.38 -11.76 16.19
C ILE A 58 -14.73 -12.82 15.30
N ARG A 59 -15.47 -13.34 14.33
CA ARG A 59 -15.07 -14.54 13.56
C ARG A 59 -15.47 -14.48 12.09
N GLY A 60 -15.69 -13.28 11.56
CA GLY A 60 -16.10 -13.07 10.17
C GLY A 60 -15.78 -11.66 9.70
N ARG A 61 -16.62 -11.10 8.82
CA ARG A 61 -16.35 -9.83 8.12
C ARG A 61 -16.06 -8.70 9.10
N ILE A 62 -15.00 -7.93 8.84
CA ILE A 62 -14.81 -6.62 9.45
C ILE A 62 -15.26 -5.58 8.43
N ILE A 63 -16.19 -4.73 8.83
CA ILE A 63 -16.89 -3.80 7.95
C ILE A 63 -16.80 -2.40 8.55
N ALA A 64 -16.39 -1.42 7.74
CA ALA A 64 -16.48 -0.01 8.09
C ALA A 64 -17.70 0.64 7.41
N GLY A 65 -18.37 1.53 8.12
CA GLY A 65 -19.48 2.32 7.59
C GLY A 65 -19.82 3.50 8.47
N THR A 66 -20.85 4.24 8.09
CA THR A 66 -21.33 5.40 8.87
C THR A 66 -22.53 4.98 9.70
N CYS A 67 -22.58 5.39 10.96
CA CYS A 67 -23.75 5.20 11.80
C CYS A 67 -24.90 6.03 11.24
N HIS A 68 -25.91 5.37 10.68
CA HIS A 68 -27.08 6.01 10.09
C HIS A 68 -28.21 6.19 11.10
N SER A 69 -28.35 5.28 12.07
CA SER A 69 -29.32 5.40 13.16
C SER A 69 -28.76 4.78 14.43
N ALA A 70 -28.85 5.51 15.53
CA ALA A 70 -28.48 5.03 16.88
C ALA A 70 -29.70 5.01 17.83
N LYS A 71 -30.92 5.04 17.29
CA LYS A 71 -32.17 5.17 18.06
C LYS A 71 -32.60 3.87 18.77
N MET A 72 -32.08 2.72 18.34
CA MET A 72 -32.45 1.43 18.92
C MET A 72 -31.59 1.10 20.15
N ASN A 73 -32.21 0.49 21.16
CA ASN A 73 -31.48 0.11 22.37
C ASN A 73 -30.41 -0.97 22.06
N ARG A 74 -29.14 -0.65 22.35
CA ARG A 74 -27.95 -1.49 22.10
C ARG A 74 -27.81 -1.99 20.66
N THR A 75 -28.43 -1.34 19.69
CA THR A 75 -28.27 -1.66 18.26
C THR A 75 -28.16 -0.38 17.47
N ILE A 76 -27.19 -0.31 16.57
CA ILE A 76 -27.07 0.79 15.60
C ILE A 76 -27.29 0.24 14.19
N ILE A 77 -27.76 1.09 13.29
CA ILE A 77 -27.82 0.81 11.85
C ILE A 77 -26.61 1.46 11.20
N VAL A 78 -25.72 0.64 10.67
CA VAL A 78 -24.55 1.07 9.93
C VAL A 78 -24.88 1.08 8.44
N ARG A 79 -24.75 2.24 7.79
CA ARG A 79 -24.96 2.39 6.35
C ARG A 79 -23.63 2.35 5.61
N ARG A 80 -23.60 1.62 4.51
CA ARG A 80 -22.50 1.65 3.53
C ARG A 80 -23.03 2.02 2.16
N ASN A 81 -22.38 2.99 1.53
CA ASN A 81 -22.64 3.32 0.14
C ASN A 81 -21.77 2.43 -0.75
N TYR A 82 -22.31 2.01 -1.89
CA TYR A 82 -21.57 1.29 -2.92
C TYR A 82 -22.10 1.71 -4.30
N LEU A 83 -21.26 1.60 -5.31
CA LEU A 83 -21.67 1.83 -6.69
C LEU A 83 -22.21 0.53 -7.27
N HIS A 84 -23.40 0.58 -7.84
CA HIS A 84 -24.06 -0.53 -8.51
C HIS A 84 -24.12 -0.23 -10.00
N PHE A 85 -23.48 -1.06 -10.82
CA PHE A 85 -23.50 -0.89 -12.25
C PHE A 85 -24.84 -1.33 -12.85
N VAL A 86 -25.57 -0.42 -13.48
CA VAL A 86 -26.85 -0.70 -14.12
C VAL A 86 -26.61 -0.99 -15.59
N LYS A 87 -26.53 -2.30 -15.92
CA LYS A 87 -26.22 -2.80 -17.28
C LYS A 87 -27.09 -2.17 -18.39
N LYS A 88 -28.38 -1.94 -18.11
CA LYS A 88 -29.34 -1.33 -19.06
C LYS A 88 -28.93 0.07 -19.52
N TYR A 89 -28.25 0.85 -18.67
CA TYR A 89 -27.89 2.24 -18.94
C TYR A 89 -26.37 2.47 -19.01
N GLN A 90 -25.57 1.40 -18.90
CA GLN A 90 -24.10 1.47 -18.85
C GLN A 90 -23.60 2.54 -17.85
N ARG A 91 -24.29 2.66 -16.70
CA ARG A 91 -24.05 3.73 -15.72
C ARG A 91 -23.96 3.14 -14.31
N TYR A 92 -23.08 3.73 -13.49
CA TYR A 92 -23.03 3.46 -12.06
C TYR A 92 -24.07 4.27 -11.29
N GLU A 93 -24.86 3.59 -10.46
CA GLU A 93 -25.82 4.17 -9.53
C GLU A 93 -25.30 4.02 -8.08
N LYS A 94 -25.33 5.09 -7.29
CA LYS A 94 -24.98 5.02 -5.87
C LYS A 94 -26.11 4.35 -5.09
N ARG A 95 -25.86 3.14 -4.58
CA ARG A 95 -26.77 2.40 -3.70
C ARG A 95 -26.21 2.32 -2.29
N HIS A 96 -27.02 1.82 -1.36
CA HIS A 96 -26.61 1.64 0.02
C HIS A 96 -27.12 0.34 0.62
N SER A 97 -26.37 -0.20 1.58
CA SER A 97 -26.79 -1.30 2.43
C SER A 97 -26.82 -0.85 3.89
N ASN A 98 -27.85 -1.30 4.62
CA ASN A 98 -28.04 -1.01 6.04
C ASN A 98 -27.79 -2.28 6.85
N ILE A 99 -26.84 -2.23 7.78
CA ILE A 99 -26.38 -3.38 8.55
C ILE A 99 -26.62 -3.11 10.04
N PRO A 100 -27.48 -3.89 10.73
CA PRO A 100 -27.69 -3.74 12.16
C PRO A 100 -26.51 -4.36 12.94
N ALA A 101 -25.97 -3.59 13.89
CA ALA A 101 -24.85 -4.00 14.74
C ALA A 101 -25.13 -3.74 16.22
N HIS A 102 -24.80 -4.71 17.07
CA HIS A 102 -24.87 -4.56 18.52
C HIS A 102 -23.83 -3.55 18.98
N ILE A 103 -24.24 -2.57 19.77
CA ILE A 103 -23.36 -1.62 20.40
C ILE A 103 -23.23 -1.93 21.89
N SER A 104 -21.99 -2.14 22.32
CA SER A 104 -21.65 -2.37 23.73
C SER A 104 -21.55 -1.03 24.46
N PRO A 105 -21.88 -0.96 25.78
CA PRO A 105 -21.83 0.29 26.54
C PRO A 105 -20.45 0.93 26.68
N CYS A 106 -19.36 0.24 26.29
CA CYS A 106 -18.03 0.85 26.16
C CYS A 106 -17.90 1.83 25.00
N PHE A 107 -18.89 1.90 24.12
CA PHE A 107 -18.89 2.81 22.98
C PHE A 107 -20.03 3.80 23.09
N ARG A 108 -19.72 5.08 22.84
CA ARG A 108 -20.71 6.13 22.59
C ARG A 108 -20.69 6.40 21.09
N VAL A 109 -21.84 6.29 20.44
CA VAL A 109 -22.01 6.50 19.00
C VAL A 109 -23.16 7.47 18.76
N LYS A 110 -22.96 8.41 17.85
CA LYS A 110 -23.96 9.33 17.32
C LYS A 110 -24.19 9.05 15.83
N GLU A 111 -25.33 9.51 15.31
CA GLU A 111 -25.56 9.51 13.87
C GLU A 111 -24.49 10.36 13.17
N GLY A 112 -23.90 9.83 12.10
CA GLY A 112 -22.76 10.43 11.40
C GLY A 112 -21.39 9.88 11.80
N ASP A 113 -21.25 9.23 12.96
CA ASP A 113 -19.97 8.65 13.37
C ASP A 113 -19.54 7.52 12.42
N HIS A 114 -18.23 7.42 12.18
CA HIS A 114 -17.65 6.30 11.46
C HIS A 114 -17.46 5.13 12.44
N VAL A 115 -17.97 3.96 12.07
CA VAL A 115 -17.92 2.78 12.93
C VAL A 115 -17.32 1.60 12.18
N ILE A 116 -16.50 0.83 12.89
CA ILE A 116 -16.03 -0.46 12.44
C ILE A 116 -16.78 -1.52 13.21
N ILE A 117 -17.42 -2.42 12.48
CA ILE A 117 -18.21 -3.54 13.01
C ILE A 117 -17.56 -4.86 12.61
N GLY A 118 -17.50 -5.79 13.54
CA GLY A 118 -17.01 -7.15 13.33
C GLY A 118 -18.17 -8.15 13.35
N GLN A 119 -18.20 -9.06 12.38
CA GLN A 119 -19.19 -10.14 12.35
C GLN A 119 -18.91 -11.13 13.49
N CYS A 120 -19.98 -11.56 14.14
CA CYS A 120 -19.93 -12.51 15.24
C CYS A 120 -21.02 -13.58 15.06
N ARG A 121 -21.10 -14.52 16.03
CA ARG A 121 -22.27 -15.42 16.07
C ARG A 121 -23.56 -14.60 16.14
N PRO A 122 -24.69 -15.07 15.55
CA PRO A 122 -25.95 -14.36 15.65
C PRO A 122 -26.30 -14.01 17.10
N LEU A 123 -26.58 -12.73 17.36
CA LEU A 123 -26.97 -12.20 18.67
C LEU A 123 -28.49 -12.06 18.80
N SER A 124 -29.18 -11.97 17.66
CA SER A 124 -30.63 -12.01 17.48
C SER A 124 -30.95 -12.47 16.05
N LYS A 125 -32.23 -12.50 15.67
CA LYS A 125 -32.67 -12.80 14.30
C LYS A 125 -32.03 -11.86 13.26
N THR A 126 -31.85 -10.59 13.62
CA THR A 126 -31.39 -9.54 12.71
C THR A 126 -29.97 -9.06 12.99
N VAL A 127 -29.45 -9.21 14.21
CA VAL A 127 -28.14 -8.67 14.61
C VAL A 127 -27.08 -9.77 14.61
N ARG A 128 -26.08 -9.63 13.74
CA ARG A 128 -24.93 -10.54 13.62
C ARG A 128 -23.57 -9.82 13.64
N PHE A 129 -23.59 -8.51 13.87
CA PHE A 129 -22.39 -7.68 13.96
C PHE A 129 -22.28 -7.06 15.35
N ASN A 130 -21.05 -6.81 15.79
CA ASN A 130 -20.73 -6.07 17.00
C ASN A 130 -19.86 -4.86 16.62
N VAL A 131 -20.13 -3.71 17.21
CA VAL A 131 -19.23 -2.55 17.11
C VAL A 131 -17.92 -2.87 17.82
N ILE A 132 -16.80 -2.67 17.10
CA ILE A 132 -15.44 -2.93 17.61
C ILE A 132 -14.58 -1.67 17.67
N LYS A 133 -14.93 -0.62 16.90
CA LYS A 133 -14.29 0.70 16.97
C LYS A 133 -15.28 1.78 16.54
N VAL A 134 -15.18 2.95 17.17
CA VAL A 134 -15.91 4.16 16.82
C VAL A 134 -14.91 5.27 16.55
N ILE A 135 -15.16 6.03 15.51
CA ILE A 135 -14.41 7.21 15.06
C ILE A 135 -15.43 8.34 14.99
N PRO A 136 -15.42 9.29 15.95
CA PRO A 136 -16.41 10.36 16.01
C PRO A 136 -16.43 11.22 14.74
N ALA A 137 -17.61 11.63 14.29
CA ALA A 137 -17.75 12.61 13.22
C ALA A 137 -17.09 13.93 13.65
N GLY A 138 -16.07 14.38 12.90
CA GLY A 138 -15.30 15.59 13.21
C GLY A 138 -13.93 15.36 13.86
N SER A 139 -13.51 14.12 14.12
CA SER A 139 -12.11 13.85 14.46
C SER A 139 -11.23 13.95 13.21
N THR A 140 -10.24 14.85 13.20
CA THR A 140 -9.19 15.02 12.19
C THR A 140 -8.18 13.86 12.21
N ALA A 141 -8.67 12.63 12.05
CA ALA A 141 -7.84 11.48 11.73
C ALA A 141 -7.85 11.27 10.21
N PRO A 142 -6.71 10.91 9.59
CA PRO A 142 -6.58 10.86 8.13
C PRO A 142 -7.61 9.90 7.53
N SER A 143 -8.44 10.43 6.63
CA SER A 143 -9.45 9.69 5.90
C SER A 143 -8.76 8.73 4.94
N LEU A 144 -8.69 7.44 5.30
CA LEU A 144 -8.45 6.37 4.35
C LEU A 144 -9.52 6.44 3.24
N PRO A 145 -9.15 6.30 1.94
CA PRO A 145 -10.15 6.19 0.89
C PRO A 145 -11.01 4.94 1.11
N PHE A 146 -12.31 5.21 1.24
CA PHE A 146 -13.35 4.34 1.78
C PHE A 146 -13.91 3.38 0.70
N TYR A 147 -13.15 2.40 0.21
CA TYR A 147 -13.75 1.32 -0.62
C TYR A 147 -13.13 -0.08 -0.45
N LEU A 148 -12.42 -0.39 0.62
CA LEU A 148 -11.80 -1.72 0.76
C LEU A 148 -12.04 -2.30 2.15
N LEU A 149 -13.22 -2.89 2.39
CA LEU A 149 -13.43 -3.85 3.50
C LEU A 149 -14.73 -4.63 3.24
N THR A 150 -14.67 -5.69 2.46
CA THR A 150 -15.66 -6.78 2.45
C THR A 150 -14.91 -8.09 2.27
N SER A 151 -14.40 -8.69 3.34
CA SER A 151 -14.15 -10.14 3.36
C SER A 151 -15.50 -10.82 3.46
N GLY A 152 -15.75 -11.88 2.68
CA GLY A 152 -17.06 -12.47 2.55
C GLY A 152 -17.14 -13.91 3.02
N THR A 153 -17.62 -14.20 4.24
CA THR A 153 -17.91 -15.59 4.64
C THR A 153 -19.36 -15.80 5.10
N THR A 154 -19.98 -16.83 4.52
CA THR A 154 -21.30 -17.38 4.87
C THR A 154 -21.10 -18.79 5.41
N ASN A 155 -21.63 -19.09 6.60
CA ASN A 155 -21.81 -20.47 7.07
C ASN A 155 -23.25 -20.91 6.74
N SER A 156 -23.38 -22.06 6.08
CA SER A 156 -24.60 -22.87 6.01
C SER A 156 -24.30 -24.21 6.68
N THR A 157 -25.25 -24.70 7.48
CA THR A 157 -25.24 -26.01 8.13
C THR A 157 -26.22 -26.93 7.40
N GLY A 158 -25.78 -28.13 7.02
CA GLY A 158 -26.69 -29.22 6.61
C GLY A 158 -25.93 -30.38 5.95
N ASN A 159 -25.94 -31.54 6.60
CA ASN A 159 -25.51 -32.83 6.05
C ASN A 159 -26.11 -33.06 4.66
N HIS A 160 -25.31 -33.44 3.64
CA HIS A 160 -25.60 -34.54 2.70
C HIS A 160 -24.40 -34.80 1.76
N ARG A 161 -24.31 -36.07 1.34
CA ARG A 161 -23.25 -36.80 0.62
C ARG A 161 -22.71 -36.12 -0.67
N TYR A 162 -21.38 -36.24 -0.86
CA TYR A 162 -20.55 -36.15 -2.08
C TYR A 162 -21.24 -35.73 -3.40
N ARG A 163 -21.04 -34.47 -3.82
CA ARG A 163 -20.94 -33.98 -5.21
C ARG A 163 -20.54 -32.49 -5.20
N ASP A 164 -19.76 -32.06 -6.20
CA ASP A 164 -19.17 -30.72 -6.39
C ASP A 164 -19.91 -29.56 -5.68
N GLU A 165 -19.23 -28.93 -4.71
CA GLU A 165 -19.83 -27.91 -3.83
C GLU A 165 -20.01 -26.58 -4.58
N TYR A 166 -21.25 -26.28 -4.95
CA TYR A 166 -21.68 -24.97 -5.45
C TYR A 166 -21.43 -23.89 -4.39
N ASN A 167 -20.50 -22.97 -4.65
CA ASN A 167 -20.24 -21.81 -3.79
C ASN A 167 -20.92 -20.55 -4.36
N PRO A 168 -22.04 -20.08 -3.77
CA PRO A 168 -22.78 -18.90 -4.27
C PRO A 168 -22.00 -17.58 -4.13
N LEU A 169 -20.82 -17.58 -3.48
CA LEU A 169 -19.90 -16.44 -3.50
C LEU A 169 -19.11 -16.33 -4.82
N CYS A 170 -19.13 -17.38 -5.64
CA CYS A 170 -18.41 -17.46 -6.92
C CYS A 170 -19.30 -17.19 -8.13
N ASP A 171 -20.59 -16.85 -7.92
CA ASP A 171 -21.54 -16.52 -9.01
C ASP A 171 -21.14 -15.26 -9.79
N ASP A 172 -20.24 -14.43 -9.24
CA ASP A 172 -19.66 -13.25 -9.90
C ASP A 172 -18.60 -13.60 -10.96
N PHE A 173 -18.19 -14.86 -11.08
CA PHE A 173 -17.16 -15.29 -12.03
C PHE A 173 -17.75 -15.51 -13.43
N PRO A 174 -17.15 -14.94 -14.49
CA PRO A 174 -17.52 -15.29 -15.86
C PRO A 174 -17.35 -16.80 -16.08
N PRO A 175 -18.23 -17.45 -16.88
CA PRO A 175 -18.18 -18.91 -17.11
C PRO A 175 -16.89 -19.49 -17.70
N GLU A 176 -15.87 -18.69 -18.01
CA GLU A 176 -14.59 -19.08 -18.62
C GLU A 176 -13.41 -18.35 -17.95
N PHE A 177 -13.55 -18.08 -16.65
CA PHE A 177 -12.56 -17.37 -15.86
C PHE A 177 -11.83 -18.31 -14.88
N PRO A 178 -10.49 -18.29 -14.79
CA PRO A 178 -9.55 -17.53 -15.63
C PRO A 178 -9.44 -18.09 -17.06
N PRO A 179 -8.91 -17.30 -18.03
CA PRO A 179 -8.63 -17.80 -19.38
C PRO A 179 -7.73 -19.04 -19.35
N PRO A 180 -7.80 -19.93 -20.36
CA PRO A 180 -6.94 -21.09 -20.42
C PRO A 180 -5.47 -20.70 -20.62
N ASP A 181 -4.58 -21.56 -20.12
CA ASP A 181 -3.14 -21.50 -20.39
C ASP A 181 -2.85 -21.55 -21.89
N THR A 182 -1.81 -20.84 -22.31
CA THR A 182 -1.30 -20.86 -23.70
C THR A 182 0.14 -21.36 -23.74
N ALA A 183 0.70 -21.46 -24.96
CA ALA A 183 2.11 -21.78 -25.15
C ALA A 183 3.05 -20.73 -24.49
N ALA A 184 2.61 -19.47 -24.40
CA ALA A 184 3.41 -18.35 -23.91
C ALA A 184 3.01 -17.86 -22.50
N ILE A 185 1.80 -18.18 -22.04
CA ILE A 185 1.22 -17.65 -20.79
C ILE A 185 0.66 -18.78 -19.94
N SER A 186 0.92 -18.74 -18.64
CA SER A 186 0.22 -19.57 -17.64
C SER A 186 -0.52 -18.69 -16.65
N ILE A 187 -1.73 -19.06 -16.26
CA ILE A 187 -2.59 -18.26 -15.37
C ILE A 187 -2.82 -18.96 -14.03
N PHE A 188 -2.53 -18.24 -12.95
CA PHE A 188 -2.71 -18.68 -11.57
C PHE A 188 -3.76 -17.77 -10.92
N CYS A 189 -5.00 -18.25 -10.80
CA CYS A 189 -6.05 -17.44 -10.19
C CYS A 189 -6.03 -17.50 -8.66
N VAL A 190 -6.17 -16.33 -8.03
CA VAL A 190 -6.22 -16.13 -6.59
C VAL A 190 -7.54 -15.48 -6.20
N ASP A 191 -8.28 -16.10 -5.30
CA ASP A 191 -9.50 -15.55 -4.73
C ASP A 191 -9.60 -15.86 -3.23
N PRO A 192 -9.74 -14.86 -2.35
CA PRO A 192 -9.70 -15.06 -0.91
C PRO A 192 -10.94 -15.79 -0.38
N ASN A 193 -12.01 -15.92 -1.19
CA ASN A 193 -13.22 -16.65 -0.85
C ASN A 193 -13.21 -18.09 -1.39
N GLY A 194 -12.10 -18.55 -1.99
CA GLY A 194 -11.94 -19.92 -2.47
C GLY A 194 -12.57 -20.20 -3.82
N CYS A 195 -12.87 -19.17 -4.61
CA CYS A 195 -13.43 -19.34 -5.97
C CYS A 195 -12.39 -19.70 -7.04
N CYS A 196 -11.12 -19.77 -6.66
CA CYS A 196 -10.01 -20.11 -7.53
C CYS A 196 -9.07 -21.12 -6.85
N ASN A 197 -8.12 -21.63 -7.64
CA ASN A 197 -7.15 -22.65 -7.19
C ASN A 197 -6.26 -22.20 -6.03
N PHE A 198 -6.12 -20.88 -5.81
CA PHE A 198 -5.37 -20.31 -4.69
C PHE A 198 -6.21 -19.31 -3.90
N THR A 199 -6.05 -19.31 -2.57
CA THR A 199 -6.68 -18.32 -1.67
C THR A 199 -5.74 -17.21 -1.23
N THR A 200 -4.43 -17.38 -1.46
CA THR A 200 -3.36 -16.44 -1.09
C THR A 200 -2.44 -16.20 -2.26
N VAL A 201 -1.92 -14.98 -2.38
CA VAL A 201 -1.01 -14.58 -3.47
C VAL A 201 0.31 -15.34 -3.37
N GLN A 202 0.86 -15.52 -2.17
CA GLN A 202 2.12 -16.25 -1.98
C GLN A 202 2.02 -17.71 -2.45
N ALA A 203 0.89 -18.39 -2.23
CA ALA A 203 0.71 -19.76 -2.69
C ALA A 203 0.72 -19.84 -4.24
N ALA A 204 0.10 -18.88 -4.92
CA ALA A 204 0.15 -18.81 -6.38
C ALA A 204 1.58 -18.54 -6.89
N VAL A 205 2.30 -17.62 -6.25
CA VAL A 205 3.74 -17.38 -6.54
C VAL A 205 4.56 -18.65 -6.34
N ASN A 206 4.31 -19.40 -5.26
CA ASN A 206 5.01 -20.65 -4.97
C ASN A 206 4.77 -21.72 -6.05
N ALA A 207 3.57 -21.76 -6.63
CA ALA A 207 3.21 -22.71 -7.68
C ALA A 207 3.83 -22.42 -9.06
N VAL A 208 4.24 -21.17 -9.32
CA VAL A 208 4.92 -20.82 -10.59
C VAL A 208 6.22 -21.63 -10.75
N PRO A 209 6.45 -22.33 -11.87
CA PRO A 209 7.71 -23.06 -12.07
C PRO A 209 8.93 -22.13 -12.02
N SER A 210 9.99 -22.54 -11.32
CA SER A 210 11.26 -21.80 -11.31
C SER A 210 11.85 -21.70 -12.71
N PHE A 211 12.41 -20.54 -13.04
CA PHE A 211 13.04 -20.21 -14.33
C PHE A 211 12.12 -20.40 -15.54
N SER A 212 10.79 -20.33 -15.34
CA SER A 212 9.79 -20.41 -16.41
C SER A 212 10.10 -19.39 -17.51
N LYS A 213 10.06 -19.86 -18.76
CA LYS A 213 10.18 -19.01 -19.95
C LYS A 213 8.84 -18.40 -20.36
N LYS A 214 7.73 -18.94 -19.86
CA LYS A 214 6.39 -18.37 -20.03
C LYS A 214 6.21 -17.14 -19.15
N ARG A 215 5.29 -16.25 -19.54
CA ARG A 215 4.77 -15.22 -18.64
C ARG A 215 3.75 -15.87 -17.70
N ASN A 216 3.96 -15.75 -16.40
CA ASN A 216 3.12 -16.37 -15.38
C ASN A 216 2.23 -15.30 -14.77
N VAL A 217 0.96 -15.27 -15.17
CA VAL A 217 -0.03 -14.28 -14.71
C VAL A 217 -0.68 -14.80 -13.44
N VAL A 218 -0.30 -14.21 -12.31
CA VAL A 218 -1.04 -14.35 -11.05
C VAL A 218 -2.21 -13.37 -11.12
N TRP A 219 -3.39 -13.89 -11.42
CA TRP A 219 -4.62 -13.13 -11.44
C TRP A 219 -5.19 -13.03 -10.02
N ILE A 220 -5.35 -11.81 -9.52
CA ILE A 220 -5.71 -11.54 -8.13
C ILE A 220 -7.07 -10.84 -8.15
N ASN A 221 -8.10 -11.53 -7.65
CA ASN A 221 -9.44 -10.96 -7.61
C ASN A 221 -9.60 -9.88 -6.54
N LYS A 222 -10.67 -9.09 -6.67
CA LYS A 222 -11.04 -8.03 -5.75
C LYS A 222 -11.03 -8.53 -4.31
N GLY A 223 -10.35 -7.80 -3.43
CA GLY A 223 -10.15 -8.22 -2.05
C GLY A 223 -8.91 -7.58 -1.43
N ILE A 224 -8.81 -7.70 -0.11
CA ILE A 224 -7.60 -7.38 0.64
C ILE A 224 -6.97 -8.70 1.07
N TYR A 225 -5.75 -8.92 0.59
CA TYR A 225 -4.92 -10.06 0.93
C TYR A 225 -3.95 -9.63 2.02
N TYR A 226 -4.27 -9.98 3.27
CA TYR A 226 -3.43 -9.65 4.42
C TYR A 226 -2.34 -10.70 4.59
N GLU A 227 -1.27 -10.56 3.82
CA GLU A 227 -0.16 -11.50 3.75
C GLU A 227 1.12 -10.78 3.32
N LYS A 228 2.26 -11.35 3.69
CA LYS A 228 3.56 -10.92 3.18
C LYS A 228 3.91 -11.75 1.94
N VAL A 229 4.28 -11.07 0.85
CA VAL A 229 4.56 -11.73 -0.42
C VAL A 229 6.00 -11.48 -0.87
N THR A 230 6.71 -12.55 -1.21
CA THR A 230 8.05 -12.49 -1.82
C THR A 230 8.01 -13.18 -3.19
N VAL A 231 8.39 -12.43 -4.23
CA VAL A 231 8.62 -12.94 -5.58
C VAL A 231 10.12 -13.12 -5.78
N PRO A 232 10.66 -14.35 -5.67
CA PRO A 232 12.10 -14.59 -5.72
C PRO A 232 12.67 -14.40 -7.13
N ALA A 233 13.96 -14.09 -7.23
CA ALA A 233 14.68 -13.94 -8.50
C ALA A 233 14.61 -15.21 -9.39
N THR A 234 14.42 -16.37 -8.79
CA THR A 234 14.26 -17.66 -9.49
C THR A 234 12.94 -17.78 -10.26
N LYS A 235 12.01 -16.83 -10.14
CA LYS A 235 10.69 -16.86 -10.81
C LYS A 235 10.50 -15.62 -11.70
N PRO A 236 11.24 -15.50 -12.83
CA PRO A 236 11.13 -14.36 -13.72
C PRO A 236 9.77 -14.29 -14.41
N ASN A 237 9.46 -13.14 -15.03
CA ASN A 237 8.27 -12.95 -15.88
C ASN A 237 6.93 -13.19 -15.19
N ILE A 238 6.83 -12.91 -13.88
CA ILE A 238 5.55 -12.92 -13.17
C ILE A 238 4.79 -11.62 -13.45
N THR A 239 3.49 -11.74 -13.70
CA THR A 239 2.55 -10.63 -13.73
C THR A 239 1.59 -10.75 -12.55
N PHE A 240 1.46 -9.71 -11.73
CA PHE A 240 0.32 -9.54 -10.83
C PHE A 240 -0.75 -8.73 -11.55
N GLN A 241 -1.91 -9.31 -11.75
CA GLN A 241 -3.05 -8.66 -12.39
C GLN A 241 -4.20 -8.55 -11.40
N GLY A 242 -4.45 -7.35 -10.89
CA GLY A 242 -5.63 -7.05 -10.08
C GLY A 242 -6.83 -6.60 -10.91
N GLN A 243 -7.96 -6.37 -10.25
CA GLN A 243 -9.20 -5.87 -10.86
C GLN A 243 -9.41 -4.35 -10.71
N GLY A 244 -8.41 -3.63 -10.20
CA GLY A 244 -8.47 -2.20 -9.90
C GLY A 244 -7.64 -1.91 -8.65
N PHE A 245 -6.85 -0.83 -8.66
CA PHE A 245 -6.03 -0.48 -7.50
C PHE A 245 -6.88 -0.13 -6.27
N ASP A 246 -8.11 0.32 -6.46
CA ASP A 246 -9.09 0.58 -5.41
C ASP A 246 -9.91 -0.66 -5.01
N LEU A 247 -9.75 -1.79 -5.70
CA LEU A 247 -10.51 -3.02 -5.49
C LEU A 247 -9.65 -4.21 -5.04
N THR A 248 -8.37 -4.21 -5.38
CA THR A 248 -7.45 -5.32 -5.13
C THR A 248 -6.21 -4.81 -4.42
N ALA A 249 -5.91 -5.37 -3.24
CA ALA A 249 -4.80 -4.92 -2.42
C ALA A 249 -4.08 -6.07 -1.71
N ILE A 250 -2.75 -6.02 -1.67
CA ILE A 250 -1.93 -6.83 -0.76
C ILE A 250 -1.48 -5.92 0.38
N SER A 251 -1.65 -6.38 1.62
CA SER A 251 -1.41 -5.56 2.81
C SER A 251 -0.65 -6.32 3.88
N TRP A 252 0.35 -5.66 4.47
CA TRP A 252 1.01 -6.10 5.69
C TRP A 252 1.30 -4.90 6.60
N ASN A 253 2.01 -5.10 7.71
CA ASN A 253 2.23 -4.06 8.72
C ASN A 253 3.60 -4.12 9.43
N ASP A 254 4.60 -4.72 8.79
CA ASP A 254 5.95 -4.75 9.36
C ASP A 254 6.54 -3.33 9.38
N THR A 255 7.27 -3.05 10.46
CA THR A 255 8.15 -1.90 10.61
C THR A 255 9.60 -2.38 10.58
N ALA A 256 10.56 -1.49 10.33
CA ALA A 256 11.97 -1.83 10.42
C ALA A 256 12.33 -2.48 11.77
N ASN A 257 11.74 -2.02 12.87
CA ASN A 257 11.95 -2.61 14.18
C ASN A 257 11.39 -4.05 14.27
N SER A 258 10.19 -4.30 13.75
CA SER A 258 9.57 -5.63 13.80
C SER A 258 10.18 -6.62 12.81
N SER A 259 10.81 -6.14 11.74
CA SER A 259 11.44 -6.96 10.70
C SER A 259 12.96 -7.00 10.75
N HIS A 260 13.60 -6.39 11.75
CA HIS A 260 15.06 -6.27 11.87
C HIS A 260 15.74 -5.54 10.70
N GLY A 261 15.10 -4.49 10.20
CA GLY A 261 15.62 -3.57 9.20
C GLY A 261 14.56 -3.16 8.18
N THR A 262 14.68 -1.93 7.66
CA THR A 262 13.75 -1.36 6.66
C THR A 262 13.59 -2.27 5.46
N PHE A 263 14.69 -2.84 4.96
CA PHE A 263 14.71 -3.72 3.79
C PHE A 263 13.86 -4.99 3.92
N TYR A 264 13.58 -5.42 5.15
CA TYR A 264 12.78 -6.60 5.46
C TYR A 264 11.33 -6.25 5.81
N SER A 265 10.97 -4.97 5.91
CA SER A 265 9.62 -4.51 6.29
C SER A 265 8.62 -4.54 5.11
N GLY A 266 9.10 -4.81 3.90
CA GLY A 266 8.30 -4.84 2.67
C GLY A 266 7.10 -5.78 2.79
N SER A 267 5.89 -5.23 2.62
CA SER A 267 4.66 -6.04 2.54
C SER A 267 4.70 -6.96 1.33
N VAL A 268 5.20 -6.43 0.20
CA VAL A 268 5.59 -7.21 -0.97
C VAL A 268 7.05 -6.93 -1.31
N SER A 269 7.82 -7.97 -1.60
CA SER A 269 9.22 -7.88 -2.05
C SER A 269 9.41 -8.63 -3.36
N VAL A 270 9.87 -7.94 -4.40
CA VAL A 270 10.03 -8.49 -5.74
C VAL A 270 11.48 -8.42 -6.17
N PHE A 271 12.07 -9.58 -6.46
CA PHE A 271 13.45 -9.71 -6.95
C PHE A 271 13.50 -10.35 -8.35
N ALA A 272 12.34 -10.71 -8.91
CA ALA A 272 12.23 -11.31 -10.23
C ALA A 272 12.39 -10.28 -11.36
N THR A 273 13.22 -10.61 -12.34
CA THR A 273 13.34 -9.83 -13.58
C THR A 273 12.06 -9.94 -14.42
N GLY A 274 11.70 -8.87 -15.12
CA GLY A 274 10.54 -8.85 -16.02
C GLY A 274 9.20 -8.86 -15.29
N PHE A 275 9.19 -8.50 -14.00
CA PHE A 275 7.98 -8.44 -13.20
C PHE A 275 7.02 -7.37 -13.70
N VAL A 276 5.73 -7.67 -13.65
CA VAL A 276 4.68 -6.72 -13.99
C VAL A 276 3.65 -6.68 -12.88
N ALA A 277 3.18 -5.49 -12.52
CA ALA A 277 1.94 -5.33 -11.77
C ALA A 277 0.96 -4.42 -12.51
N LYS A 278 -0.31 -4.80 -12.52
CA LYS A 278 -1.41 -4.07 -13.14
C LYS A 278 -2.59 -3.97 -12.19
N ASN A 279 -3.14 -2.77 -12.03
CA ASN A 279 -4.44 -2.54 -11.39
C ASN A 279 -4.56 -3.19 -10.00
N ILE A 280 -3.52 -3.05 -9.18
CA ILE A 280 -3.44 -3.60 -7.82
C ILE A 280 -2.70 -2.63 -6.91
N SER A 281 -3.03 -2.67 -5.61
CA SER A 281 -2.39 -1.85 -4.59
C SER A 281 -1.53 -2.65 -3.62
N PHE A 282 -0.47 -2.00 -3.15
CA PHE A 282 0.44 -2.49 -2.13
C PHE A 282 0.35 -1.56 -0.91
N PHE A 283 0.05 -2.14 0.25
CA PHE A 283 -0.14 -1.40 1.50
C PHE A 283 0.81 -1.87 2.57
N ASN A 284 1.47 -0.93 3.25
CA ASN A 284 1.94 -1.13 4.61
C ASN A 284 1.07 -0.31 5.57
N VAL A 285 0.34 -0.99 6.45
CA VAL A 285 -0.59 -0.38 7.41
C VAL A 285 0.00 -0.25 8.81
N ALA A 286 1.33 -0.24 8.94
CA ALA A 286 2.00 0.14 10.17
C ALA A 286 1.53 1.54 10.65
N PRO A 287 1.56 1.81 11.97
CA PRO A 287 1.25 3.14 12.48
C PRO A 287 2.12 4.21 11.84
N ILE A 288 1.52 5.34 11.47
CA ILE A 288 2.27 6.51 10.95
C ILE A 288 3.26 6.96 12.03
N PRO A 289 4.56 7.06 11.73
CA PRO A 289 5.57 7.46 12.69
C PRO A 289 5.41 8.92 13.10
N ARG A 290 5.73 9.21 14.36
CA ARG A 290 5.93 10.58 14.84
C ARG A 290 7.36 11.04 14.51
N PRO A 291 7.60 12.36 14.43
CA PRO A 291 8.96 12.88 14.31
C PRO A 291 9.87 12.33 15.42
N GLY A 292 10.97 11.68 15.02
CA GLY A 292 11.96 11.09 15.94
C GLY A 292 11.72 9.63 16.32
N ASP A 293 10.65 8.99 15.85
CA ASP A 293 10.43 7.56 16.10
C ASP A 293 11.55 6.70 15.47
N VAL A 294 12.14 5.82 16.26
CA VAL A 294 13.23 4.93 15.84
C VAL A 294 12.66 3.61 15.32
N GLY A 295 13.07 3.19 14.13
CA GLY A 295 12.72 1.89 13.55
C GLY A 295 11.28 1.79 13.04
N ALA A 296 10.63 2.93 12.78
CA ALA A 296 9.23 2.99 12.35
C ALA A 296 9.03 3.02 10.81
N GLN A 297 10.12 2.93 10.04
CA GLN A 297 10.08 2.80 8.58
C GLN A 297 9.25 1.57 8.19
N ALA A 298 8.42 1.67 7.15
CA ALA A 298 7.44 0.64 6.84
C ALA A 298 7.15 0.55 5.33
N VAL A 299 7.82 -0.39 4.67
CA VAL A 299 7.77 -0.54 3.21
C VAL A 299 6.50 -1.24 2.73
N ALA A 300 5.80 -0.66 1.77
CA ALA A 300 4.64 -1.26 1.11
C ALA A 300 5.09 -2.21 -0.02
N LEU A 301 5.96 -1.73 -0.92
CA LEU A 301 6.60 -2.54 -1.94
C LEU A 301 8.11 -2.29 -1.94
N ARG A 302 8.88 -3.38 -1.95
CA ARG A 302 10.29 -3.38 -2.35
C ARG A 302 10.43 -4.01 -3.74
N ILE A 303 11.04 -3.30 -4.68
CA ILE A 303 11.33 -3.80 -6.02
C ILE A 303 12.83 -3.72 -6.31
N GLY A 304 13.46 -4.88 -6.50
CA GLY A 304 14.89 -5.00 -6.82
C GLY A 304 15.18 -5.90 -8.03
N GLY A 305 14.14 -6.33 -8.74
CA GLY A 305 14.24 -7.12 -9.96
C GLY A 305 14.23 -6.22 -11.20
N ASP A 306 15.23 -6.37 -12.06
CA ASP A 306 15.38 -5.52 -13.26
C ASP A 306 14.19 -5.67 -14.24
N GLN A 307 13.95 -4.65 -15.06
CA GLN A 307 12.90 -4.64 -16.10
C GLN A 307 11.49 -4.83 -15.53
N ALA A 308 11.15 -4.13 -14.45
CA ALA A 308 9.83 -4.21 -13.83
C ALA A 308 8.90 -3.08 -14.27
N ALA A 309 7.62 -3.38 -14.52
CA ALA A 309 6.63 -2.39 -14.91
C ALA A 309 5.38 -2.41 -14.02
N PHE A 310 4.89 -1.22 -13.67
CA PHE A 310 3.71 -1.00 -12.84
C PHE A 310 2.74 -0.10 -13.60
N TRP A 311 1.51 -0.58 -13.81
CA TRP A 311 0.48 0.15 -14.55
C TRP A 311 -0.79 0.29 -13.73
N GLY A 312 -1.20 1.53 -13.46
CA GLY A 312 -2.41 1.78 -12.68
C GLY A 312 -2.34 1.20 -11.27
N CYS A 313 -1.15 1.11 -10.67
CA CYS A 313 -0.93 0.54 -9.35
C CYS A 313 -1.03 1.58 -8.23
N GLY A 314 -1.37 1.13 -7.03
CA GLY A 314 -1.38 1.96 -5.82
C GLY A 314 -0.29 1.56 -4.82
N PHE A 315 0.35 2.53 -4.19
CA PHE A 315 1.38 2.34 -3.17
C PHE A 315 1.05 3.18 -1.95
N PHE A 316 0.79 2.53 -0.82
CA PHE A 316 0.28 3.18 0.38
C PHE A 316 1.12 2.84 1.60
N GLY A 317 1.68 3.87 2.21
CA GLY A 317 2.46 3.77 3.44
C GLY A 317 2.60 5.15 4.07
N ALA A 318 3.56 5.26 4.99
CA ALA A 318 3.95 6.52 5.60
C ALA A 318 5.42 6.82 5.32
N GLN A 319 6.33 6.39 6.19
CA GLN A 319 7.76 6.50 5.93
C GLN A 319 8.24 5.29 5.12
N ASP A 320 9.05 5.55 4.08
CA ASP A 320 9.67 4.52 3.23
C ASP A 320 8.64 3.66 2.46
N THR A 321 7.56 4.25 1.93
CA THR A 321 6.47 3.51 1.25
C THR A 321 6.95 2.61 0.10
N LEU A 322 7.66 3.17 -0.88
CA LEU A 322 8.14 2.48 -2.07
C LEU A 322 9.67 2.40 -2.03
N HIS A 323 10.17 1.21 -1.74
CA HIS A 323 11.59 0.92 -1.83
C HIS A 323 11.93 0.47 -3.25
N ASP A 324 12.22 1.45 -4.09
CA ASP A 324 12.68 1.31 -5.47
C ASP A 324 14.19 1.01 -5.47
N ASP A 325 14.51 -0.19 -4.98
CA ASP A 325 15.82 -0.68 -4.50
C ASP A 325 16.90 -0.62 -5.58
N ARG A 326 16.73 -1.38 -6.67
CA ARG A 326 17.70 -1.46 -7.78
C ARG A 326 17.07 -2.01 -9.05
N GLY A 327 17.67 -1.71 -10.20
CA GLY A 327 17.20 -2.17 -11.51
C GLY A 327 16.52 -1.07 -12.32
N ARG A 328 16.01 -1.41 -13.50
CA ARG A 328 15.28 -0.49 -14.38
C ARG A 328 13.78 -0.70 -14.24
N HIS A 329 13.05 0.35 -13.88
CA HIS A 329 11.62 0.24 -13.62
C HIS A 329 10.80 1.31 -14.35
N TYR A 330 9.56 0.96 -14.64
CA TYR A 330 8.58 1.86 -15.24
C TYR A 330 7.32 1.90 -14.41
N PHE A 331 6.92 3.08 -13.96
CA PHE A 331 5.69 3.32 -13.23
C PHE A 331 4.80 4.24 -14.06
N LYS A 332 3.66 3.76 -14.51
CA LYS A 332 2.72 4.55 -15.32
C LYS A 332 1.36 4.62 -14.64
N GLU A 333 0.81 5.83 -14.56
CA GLU A 333 -0.54 6.08 -14.01
C GLU A 333 -0.71 5.52 -12.59
N CYS A 334 0.38 5.49 -11.82
CA CYS A 334 0.39 4.96 -10.47
C CYS A 334 0.01 6.05 -9.46
N PHE A 335 -0.57 5.61 -8.34
CA PHE A 335 -0.85 6.43 -7.17
C PHE A 335 0.13 6.07 -6.06
N ILE A 336 0.93 7.04 -5.59
CA ILE A 336 1.96 6.81 -4.57
C ILE A 336 1.70 7.74 -3.39
N GLN A 337 1.58 7.19 -2.19
CA GLN A 337 1.29 7.93 -0.97
C GLN A 337 2.31 7.68 0.13
N GLY A 338 2.80 8.73 0.78
CA GLY A 338 3.66 8.62 1.95
C GLY A 338 4.00 9.96 2.60
N SER A 339 5.02 9.98 3.45
CA SER A 339 5.39 11.15 4.27
C SER A 339 6.87 11.48 4.10
N ILE A 340 7.76 10.70 4.71
CA ILE A 340 9.22 10.85 4.64
C ILE A 340 9.80 9.77 3.72
N ASP A 341 10.66 10.18 2.79
CA ASP A 341 11.43 9.32 1.88
C ASP A 341 10.59 8.23 1.21
N PHE A 342 9.36 8.57 0.86
CA PHE A 342 8.39 7.55 0.51
C PHE A 342 8.59 6.95 -0.89
N ILE A 343 9.54 7.47 -1.67
CA ILE A 343 10.15 6.83 -2.84
C ILE A 343 11.68 6.86 -2.64
N PHE A 344 12.31 5.72 -2.42
CA PHE A 344 13.75 5.68 -2.09
C PHE A 344 14.43 4.43 -2.63
N GLY A 345 15.76 4.47 -2.75
CA GLY A 345 16.59 3.41 -3.33
C GLY A 345 17.52 3.90 -4.43
N ASP A 346 18.10 2.97 -5.18
CA ASP A 346 19.12 3.21 -6.21
C ASP A 346 18.68 2.68 -7.60
N ALA A 347 17.39 2.55 -7.86
CA ALA A 347 16.92 2.16 -9.18
C ALA A 347 17.10 3.27 -10.24
N ARG A 348 17.02 2.86 -11.51
CA ARG A 348 16.87 3.71 -12.70
C ARG A 348 15.41 3.65 -13.14
N SER A 349 14.61 4.64 -12.75
CA SER A 349 13.15 4.54 -12.84
C SER A 349 12.50 5.73 -13.53
N LEU A 350 11.58 5.44 -14.43
CA LEU A 350 10.71 6.43 -15.05
C LEU A 350 9.31 6.32 -14.45
N TYR A 351 8.86 7.42 -13.84
CA TYR A 351 7.52 7.63 -13.32
C TYR A 351 6.76 8.54 -14.30
N GLU A 352 5.76 8.01 -14.98
CA GLU A 352 5.02 8.72 -16.01
C GLU A 352 3.53 8.83 -15.63
N ASN A 353 2.96 10.03 -15.72
CA ASN A 353 1.55 10.29 -15.41
C ASN A 353 1.13 9.82 -14.00
N CYS A 354 2.07 9.81 -13.05
CA CYS A 354 1.82 9.35 -11.68
C CYS A 354 1.26 10.46 -10.80
N ARG A 355 0.50 10.07 -9.78
CA ARG A 355 -0.03 10.94 -8.72
C ARG A 355 0.71 10.66 -7.43
N VAL A 356 1.44 11.65 -6.95
CA VAL A 356 2.29 11.57 -5.77
C VAL A 356 1.66 12.40 -4.65
N ILE A 357 1.20 11.74 -3.59
CA ILE A 357 0.42 12.36 -2.52
C ILE A 357 1.15 12.25 -1.18
N SER A 358 1.53 13.41 -0.63
CA SER A 358 2.05 13.47 0.72
C SER A 358 0.93 13.43 1.75
N ILE A 359 1.17 12.67 2.82
CA ILE A 359 0.37 12.63 4.05
C ILE A 359 1.19 13.09 5.26
N ALA A 360 2.26 13.87 5.01
CA ALA A 360 3.07 14.45 6.07
C ALA A 360 2.24 15.40 6.94
N ASP A 361 2.66 15.55 8.19
CA ASP A 361 1.97 16.41 9.16
C ASP A 361 1.93 17.86 8.64
N PRO A 362 0.75 18.52 8.59
CA PRO A 362 0.64 19.93 8.24
C PRO A 362 1.46 20.80 9.19
N VAL A 363 2.06 21.87 8.66
CA VAL A 363 2.76 22.87 9.46
C VAL A 363 1.93 24.17 9.51
N PRO A 364 1.90 24.86 10.66
CA PRO A 364 1.27 26.18 10.75
C PRO A 364 1.91 27.19 9.81
N ALA A 365 1.13 28.18 9.35
CA ALA A 365 1.63 29.26 8.52
C ALA A 365 2.83 29.97 9.18
N GLY A 366 3.90 30.20 8.41
CA GLY A 366 5.14 30.82 8.89
C GLY A 366 6.14 29.85 9.53
N VAL A 367 5.75 28.62 9.87
CA VAL A 367 6.67 27.59 10.37
C VAL A 367 7.39 26.93 9.20
N ARG A 368 8.72 26.84 9.27
CA ARG A 368 9.57 26.29 8.19
C ARG A 368 10.00 24.84 8.39
N THR A 369 9.54 24.17 9.44
CA THR A 369 9.89 22.77 9.71
C THR A 369 9.45 21.86 8.57
N ILE A 370 10.35 20.99 8.13
CA ILE A 370 10.09 19.99 7.10
C ILE A 370 9.48 18.76 7.76
N THR A 371 8.34 18.31 7.21
CA THR A 371 7.58 17.17 7.74
C THR A 371 7.57 15.97 6.79
N GLY A 372 8.16 16.10 5.61
CA GLY A 372 8.22 15.03 4.62
C GLY A 372 9.26 15.25 3.52
N SER A 373 9.45 14.22 2.71
CA SER A 373 10.30 14.23 1.51
C SER A 373 9.73 13.23 0.52
N VAL A 374 9.61 13.63 -0.75
CA VAL A 374 9.12 12.74 -1.80
C VAL A 374 10.14 11.67 -2.11
N THR A 375 11.38 12.07 -2.39
CA THR A 375 12.43 11.15 -2.83
C THR A 375 13.63 11.08 -1.88
N ALA A 376 14.27 9.92 -1.83
CA ALA A 376 15.59 9.73 -1.24
C ALA A 376 16.44 8.80 -2.12
N HIS A 377 16.99 9.35 -3.21
CA HIS A 377 17.74 8.57 -4.20
C HIS A 377 19.17 8.31 -3.76
N ALA A 378 19.65 7.09 -4.00
CA ALA A 378 20.79 6.47 -3.34
C ALA A 378 21.95 6.13 -4.27
N ARG A 379 22.10 6.86 -5.38
CA ARG A 379 23.26 6.67 -6.27
C ARG A 379 24.58 6.97 -5.56
N GLU A 380 25.47 5.99 -5.56
CA GLU A 380 26.71 6.02 -4.80
C GLU A 380 27.88 6.60 -5.61
N SER A 381 27.91 6.42 -6.93
CA SER A 381 29.03 6.83 -7.77
C SER A 381 28.62 7.49 -9.09
N VAL A 382 29.58 8.17 -9.72
CA VAL A 382 29.41 8.78 -11.06
C VAL A 382 29.23 7.74 -12.16
N ASP A 383 29.79 6.53 -11.98
CA ASP A 383 29.76 5.45 -12.96
C ASP A 383 28.41 4.71 -12.97
N ASP A 384 27.66 4.79 -11.88
CA ASP A 384 26.31 4.23 -11.79
C ASP A 384 25.38 4.95 -12.76
N ASN A 385 24.54 4.22 -13.49
CA ASN A 385 23.55 4.81 -14.39
C ASN A 385 22.15 4.72 -13.79
N THR A 386 21.99 5.23 -12.57
CA THR A 386 20.74 5.17 -11.79
C THR A 386 20.18 6.58 -11.60
N GLY A 387 18.89 6.68 -11.27
CA GLY A 387 18.20 7.96 -11.15
C GLY A 387 16.69 7.82 -11.26
N TYR A 388 15.97 8.80 -10.75
CA TYR A 388 14.52 8.90 -10.89
C TYR A 388 14.15 10.02 -11.86
N SER A 389 13.26 9.73 -12.80
CA SER A 389 12.64 10.73 -13.66
C SER A 389 11.13 10.70 -13.50
N PHE A 390 10.53 11.84 -13.18
CA PHE A 390 9.09 12.03 -13.06
C PHE A 390 8.61 12.91 -14.22
N VAL A 391 7.77 12.37 -15.08
CA VAL A 391 7.29 13.03 -16.30
C VAL A 391 5.77 13.11 -16.26
N ASN A 392 5.22 14.30 -16.49
CA ASN A 392 3.76 14.55 -16.47
C ASN A 392 3.08 14.10 -15.17
N CYS A 393 3.79 14.17 -14.05
CA CYS A 393 3.27 13.76 -12.75
C CYS A 393 2.54 14.91 -12.05
N SER A 394 1.90 14.60 -10.92
CA SER A 394 1.40 15.61 -9.98
C SER A 394 1.87 15.30 -8.57
N ILE A 395 2.27 16.34 -7.84
CA ILE A 395 2.66 16.27 -6.43
C ILE A 395 1.72 17.16 -5.63
N GLY A 396 1.08 16.57 -4.62
CA GLY A 396 0.17 17.28 -3.72
C GLY A 396 0.00 16.58 -2.37
N GLY A 397 -1.00 17.01 -1.59
CA GLY A 397 -1.30 16.44 -0.28
C GLY A 397 -1.13 17.42 0.87
N THR A 398 -0.53 16.99 1.97
CA THR A 398 -0.34 17.79 3.19
C THR A 398 1.13 17.88 3.61
N GLY A 399 1.44 18.85 4.47
CA GLY A 399 2.76 19.05 5.06
C GLY A 399 3.58 20.13 4.37
N ARG A 400 4.85 20.24 4.78
CA ARG A 400 5.87 21.03 4.08
C ARG A 400 7.02 20.08 3.78
N ILE A 401 7.22 19.80 2.50
CA ILE A 401 8.06 18.68 2.08
C ILE A 401 9.12 19.09 1.07
N TRP A 402 10.22 18.34 1.04
CA TRP A 402 11.16 18.41 -0.07
C TRP A 402 10.71 17.53 -1.24
N LEU A 403 11.08 17.94 -2.46
CA LEU A 403 11.06 17.10 -3.66
C LEU A 403 12.01 15.91 -3.51
N GLY A 404 13.11 16.09 -2.79
CA GLY A 404 14.01 15.01 -2.48
C GLY A 404 15.14 15.38 -1.55
N ARG A 405 15.75 14.35 -0.98
CA ARG A 405 17.03 14.49 -0.28
C ARG A 405 18.05 13.45 -0.68
N ALA A 406 19.32 13.83 -0.64
CA ALA A 406 20.41 13.02 -1.18
C ALA A 406 20.76 11.89 -0.22
N TRP A 407 20.13 10.71 -0.31
CA TRP A 407 20.52 9.61 0.58
C TRP A 407 22.00 9.25 0.37
N ARG A 408 22.47 9.25 -0.88
CA ARG A 408 23.88 9.05 -1.27
C ARG A 408 24.45 10.20 -2.10
N PRO A 409 25.79 10.32 -2.23
CA PRO A 409 26.45 11.52 -2.77
C PRO A 409 26.09 11.87 -4.21
N TYR A 410 25.70 10.89 -5.05
CA TYR A 410 25.39 11.11 -6.46
C TYR A 410 23.90 11.10 -6.79
N SER A 411 23.06 11.33 -5.79
CA SER A 411 21.59 11.33 -5.89
C SER A 411 21.10 12.07 -7.14
N THR A 412 20.33 11.38 -7.99
CA THR A 412 19.90 11.89 -9.31
C THR A 412 18.37 11.82 -9.41
N VAL A 413 17.71 12.98 -9.45
CA VAL A 413 16.25 13.09 -9.55
C VAL A 413 15.86 14.23 -10.48
N VAL A 414 14.95 13.95 -11.41
CA VAL A 414 14.42 14.94 -12.37
C VAL A 414 12.90 14.97 -12.28
N PHE A 415 12.33 16.17 -12.19
CA PHE A 415 10.91 16.44 -12.38
C PHE A 415 10.71 17.23 -13.67
N ALA A 416 9.95 16.68 -14.61
CA ALA A 416 9.63 17.30 -15.88
C ALA A 416 8.10 17.37 -16.06
N TYR A 417 7.59 18.53 -16.47
CA TYR A 417 6.16 18.75 -16.70
C TYR A 417 5.27 18.34 -15.51
N THR A 418 5.81 18.44 -14.30
CA THR A 418 5.13 18.00 -13.08
C THR A 418 4.40 19.17 -12.43
N SER A 419 3.13 18.97 -12.08
CA SER A 419 2.37 19.95 -11.32
C SER A 419 2.65 19.78 -9.82
N MET A 420 2.97 20.86 -9.12
CA MET A 420 3.38 20.88 -7.71
C MET A 420 2.52 21.86 -6.91
N SER A 421 1.85 21.38 -5.87
CA SER A 421 1.11 22.26 -4.95
C SER A 421 2.04 23.00 -3.98
N ASP A 422 1.49 23.97 -3.26
CA ASP A 422 2.14 24.82 -2.24
C ASP A 422 2.81 24.09 -1.05
N ILE A 423 2.56 22.79 -0.89
CA ILE A 423 3.26 21.95 0.11
C ILE A 423 4.76 21.78 -0.15
N ILE A 424 5.23 22.05 -1.37
CA ILE A 424 6.66 21.96 -1.69
C ILE A 424 7.38 23.13 -1.03
N ALA A 425 8.35 22.80 -0.19
CA ALA A 425 9.22 23.78 0.45
C ALA A 425 9.94 24.62 -0.63
N SER A 426 10.08 25.92 -0.39
CA SER A 426 10.66 26.86 -1.36
C SER A 426 12.09 26.48 -1.76
N GLU A 427 12.89 25.98 -0.81
CA GLU A 427 14.23 25.43 -1.05
C GLU A 427 14.23 24.17 -1.94
N GLY A 428 13.13 23.43 -1.98
CA GLY A 428 12.86 22.28 -2.86
C GLY A 428 13.60 21.00 -2.48
N TRP A 429 14.90 21.08 -2.19
CA TRP A 429 15.78 19.92 -2.08
C TRP A 429 16.71 20.01 -0.87
N ASN A 430 17.23 18.87 -0.42
CA ASN A 430 18.22 18.79 0.65
C ASN A 430 19.37 17.85 0.28
N ASP A 431 20.60 18.31 0.35
CA ASP A 431 21.82 17.55 0.08
C ASP A 431 22.23 16.63 1.26
N TRP A 432 21.28 16.24 2.12
CA TRP A 432 21.55 15.56 3.39
C TRP A 432 22.26 16.42 4.45
N ASN A 433 22.26 17.75 4.27
CA ASN A 433 23.05 18.70 5.05
C ASN A 433 24.56 18.42 4.94
N ASP A 434 25.00 18.00 3.76
CA ASP A 434 26.38 17.63 3.47
C ASP A 434 26.85 18.39 2.21
N PRO A 435 27.50 19.57 2.40
CA PRO A 435 28.02 20.39 1.29
C PRO A 435 29.17 19.74 0.50
N SER A 436 29.54 18.49 0.77
CA SER A 436 30.39 17.73 -0.15
C SER A 436 29.59 17.16 -1.33
N ARG A 437 28.27 17.06 -1.19
CA ARG A 437 27.33 16.47 -2.16
C ARG A 437 26.79 17.47 -3.18
N ASP A 438 27.10 18.76 -3.03
CA ASP A 438 26.72 19.80 -4.00
C ASP A 438 27.90 20.31 -4.84
N GLN A 439 29.10 19.75 -4.63
CA GLN A 439 30.35 20.10 -5.30
C GLN A 439 30.38 19.63 -6.76
N TYR A 440 31.15 20.33 -7.59
CA TYR A 440 31.44 19.87 -8.96
C TYR A 440 32.41 18.68 -8.92
N ALA A 441 31.99 17.53 -9.44
CA ALA A 441 32.87 16.40 -9.66
C ALA A 441 33.88 16.76 -10.76
N SER A 442 35.14 16.95 -10.38
CA SER A 442 36.25 17.07 -11.34
C SER A 442 36.57 15.68 -11.88
N SER A 443 36.16 15.37 -13.12
CA SER A 443 36.73 14.22 -13.84
C SER A 443 38.18 14.56 -14.20
N LEU A 444 39.14 13.96 -13.49
CA LEU A 444 40.57 14.10 -13.76
C LEU A 444 41.06 13.21 -14.92
N TYR A 445 40.17 12.48 -15.61
CA TYR A 445 40.53 11.64 -16.76
C TYR A 445 39.42 11.67 -17.81
N SER A 446 39.61 12.46 -18.88
CA SER A 446 39.00 12.18 -20.18
C SER A 446 39.78 12.85 -21.32
N VAL A 447 40.57 12.02 -22.00
CA VAL A 447 41.15 12.29 -23.31
C VAL A 447 40.03 12.11 -24.36
N SER A 448 39.14 13.10 -24.48
CA SER A 448 38.32 13.31 -25.68
C SER A 448 37.62 14.67 -25.60
N ILE A 449 37.78 15.46 -26.67
CA ILE A 449 37.40 16.87 -26.82
C ILE A 449 35.87 17.10 -26.95
N VAL A 450 35.03 16.18 -26.46
CA VAL A 450 33.57 16.33 -26.60
C VAL A 450 32.90 16.15 -25.25
N THR A 451 32.60 17.29 -24.63
CA THR A 451 31.72 17.49 -23.45
C THR A 451 32.34 17.24 -22.07
N CYS A 452 33.15 18.19 -21.59
CA CYS A 452 33.34 18.37 -20.14
C CYS A 452 32.07 18.97 -19.53
N MET A 453 31.02 18.17 -19.33
CA MET A 453 29.95 18.59 -18.43
C MET A 453 30.50 18.53 -17.00
N THR A 454 30.64 19.69 -16.38
CA THR A 454 30.86 19.83 -14.94
C THR A 454 29.62 19.26 -14.24
N LYS A 455 29.64 17.96 -13.92
CA LYS A 455 28.55 17.34 -13.17
C LYS A 455 28.75 17.69 -11.70
N ARG A 456 27.73 18.27 -11.05
CA ARG A 456 27.67 18.27 -9.59
C ARG A 456 27.52 16.83 -9.10
N THR A 457 27.94 16.54 -7.88
CA THR A 457 27.80 15.22 -7.27
C THR A 457 26.31 14.85 -7.23
N VAL A 458 25.43 15.65 -6.61
CA VAL A 458 23.97 15.52 -6.82
C VAL A 458 23.49 16.13 -8.15
N PHE A 459 22.48 15.52 -8.75
CA PHE A 459 21.79 16.04 -9.93
C PHE A 459 20.28 16.16 -9.67
N TYR A 460 19.84 17.36 -9.29
CA TYR A 460 18.44 17.69 -9.07
C TYR A 460 17.94 18.66 -10.13
N GLY A 461 17.03 18.18 -10.97
CA GLY A 461 16.55 18.90 -12.14
C GLY A 461 15.05 19.17 -12.10
N GLU A 462 14.65 20.40 -12.41
CA GLU A 462 13.26 20.78 -12.63
C GLU A 462 13.11 21.35 -14.05
N TYR A 463 12.12 20.86 -14.80
CA TYR A 463 11.86 21.28 -16.18
C TYR A 463 10.36 21.52 -16.41
N ARG A 464 9.99 22.75 -16.74
CA ARG A 464 8.60 23.16 -17.06
C ARG A 464 7.56 22.63 -16.06
N CYS A 465 7.92 22.58 -14.77
CA CYS A 465 7.00 22.27 -13.69
C CYS A 465 6.06 23.47 -13.45
N THR A 466 4.86 23.20 -12.96
CA THR A 466 3.79 24.21 -12.80
C THR A 466 3.14 24.11 -11.41
N GLY A 467 2.35 25.12 -11.03
CA GLY A 467 1.70 25.18 -9.72
C GLY A 467 2.52 25.94 -8.67
N ASP A 468 1.89 26.22 -7.53
CA ASP A 468 2.44 27.11 -6.49
C ASP A 468 3.76 26.60 -5.89
N GLY A 469 3.96 25.28 -5.87
CA GLY A 469 5.19 24.64 -5.38
C GLY A 469 6.34 24.64 -6.38
N ALA A 470 6.12 25.01 -7.64
CA ALA A 470 7.11 24.94 -8.73
C ALA A 470 7.94 26.23 -8.89
N ASN A 471 7.79 27.21 -7.99
CA ASN A 471 8.58 28.43 -8.03
C ASN A 471 10.07 28.13 -7.73
N LEU A 472 10.95 28.54 -8.63
CA LEU A 472 12.38 28.28 -8.54
C LEU A 472 13.20 29.39 -7.84
N SER A 473 12.60 30.54 -7.52
CA SER A 473 13.32 31.73 -7.02
C SER A 473 14.14 31.48 -5.75
N ASP A 474 13.64 30.64 -4.85
CA ASP A 474 14.23 30.36 -3.54
C ASP A 474 14.82 28.94 -3.44
N ARG A 475 14.98 28.25 -4.57
CA ARG A 475 15.56 26.91 -4.61
C ARG A 475 17.01 26.94 -4.14
N VAL A 476 17.45 25.84 -3.54
CA VAL A 476 18.86 25.65 -3.20
C VAL A 476 19.77 25.84 -4.43
N PRO A 477 20.98 26.42 -4.28
CA PRO A 477 21.83 26.80 -5.42
C PRO A 477 22.29 25.65 -6.32
N TYR A 478 22.22 24.41 -5.84
CA TYR A 478 22.60 23.21 -6.59
C TYR A 478 21.43 22.57 -7.35
N ALA A 479 20.19 23.03 -7.14
CA ALA A 479 19.06 22.64 -7.96
C ALA A 479 19.16 23.31 -9.34
N GLN A 480 18.83 22.57 -10.40
CA GLN A 480 19.01 23.00 -11.77
C GLN A 480 17.67 23.20 -12.47
N LYS A 481 17.45 24.40 -13.01
CA LYS A 481 16.46 24.62 -14.06
C LYS A 481 17.01 24.06 -15.36
N LEU A 482 16.47 22.92 -15.80
CA LEU A 482 16.99 22.25 -16.99
C LEU A 482 16.60 23.01 -18.27
N SER A 483 17.49 22.99 -19.26
CA SER A 483 17.16 23.37 -20.64
C SER A 483 16.52 22.21 -21.40
N ASP A 484 15.95 22.51 -22.58
CA ASP A 484 15.36 21.50 -23.46
C ASP A 484 16.34 20.37 -23.76
N VAL A 485 17.61 20.68 -24.05
CA VAL A 485 18.64 19.67 -24.37
C VAL A 485 19.00 18.81 -23.15
N GLN A 486 19.11 19.41 -21.97
CA GLN A 486 19.50 18.69 -20.74
C GLN A 486 18.42 17.72 -20.26
N VAL A 487 17.15 18.03 -20.49
CA VAL A 487 16.05 17.17 -20.02
C VAL A 487 15.76 16.00 -20.98
N LEU A 488 16.08 16.11 -22.27
CA LEU A 488 15.77 15.09 -23.29
C LEU A 488 16.02 13.63 -22.86
N PRO A 489 17.17 13.29 -22.23
CA PRO A 489 17.46 11.91 -21.84
C PRO A 489 16.52 11.34 -20.77
N TYR A 490 15.78 12.20 -20.06
CA TYR A 490 14.93 11.86 -18.92
C TYR A 490 13.43 11.82 -19.28
N LEU A 491 13.03 12.29 -20.46
CA LEU A 491 11.61 12.52 -20.79
C LEU A 491 10.83 11.27 -21.22
N ASN A 492 11.52 10.22 -21.70
CA ASN A 492 10.87 9.08 -22.32
C ASN A 492 11.47 7.76 -21.86
N THR A 493 10.91 6.66 -22.35
CA THR A 493 11.30 5.30 -21.96
C THR A 493 12.74 4.95 -22.33
N SER A 494 13.43 5.69 -23.21
CA SER A 494 14.86 5.50 -23.45
C SER A 494 15.69 5.81 -22.19
N PHE A 495 15.17 6.62 -21.25
CA PHE A 495 15.78 6.81 -19.93
C PHE A 495 15.94 5.50 -19.16
N ILE A 496 15.18 4.45 -19.46
CA ILE A 496 15.24 3.15 -18.79
C ILE A 496 15.56 2.02 -19.77
N ASP A 497 16.08 2.35 -20.96
CA ASP A 497 16.28 1.42 -22.08
C ASP A 497 14.99 0.65 -22.44
N GLY A 498 13.82 1.29 -22.27
CA GLY A 498 12.51 0.65 -22.39
C GLY A 498 12.24 0.09 -23.78
N ASP A 499 12.87 0.63 -24.82
CA ASP A 499 12.88 0.08 -26.18
C ASP A 499 13.37 -1.39 -26.24
N ARG A 500 14.19 -1.81 -25.28
CA ARG A 500 14.77 -3.16 -25.23
C ARG A 500 13.94 -4.18 -24.46
N TRP A 501 13.04 -3.75 -23.59
CA TRP A 501 12.38 -4.66 -22.64
C TRP A 501 10.93 -4.32 -22.30
N LEU A 502 10.55 -3.05 -22.36
CA LEU A 502 9.22 -2.62 -21.99
C LEU A 502 8.23 -3.00 -23.10
N LYS A 503 7.32 -3.91 -22.78
CA LYS A 503 6.23 -4.28 -23.69
C LYS A 503 5.15 -3.19 -23.68
N PRO A 504 4.47 -2.93 -24.82
CA PRO A 504 3.32 -2.04 -24.86
C PRO A 504 2.26 -2.43 -23.82
N TYR A 505 1.59 -1.43 -23.26
CA TYR A 505 0.47 -1.68 -22.37
C TYR A 505 -0.68 -2.31 -23.16
N CYS A 506 -0.89 -3.61 -22.96
CA CYS A 506 -2.01 -4.35 -23.54
C CYS A 506 -3.12 -4.51 -22.48
N ASP A 507 -4.30 -3.97 -22.77
CA ASP A 507 -5.52 -4.14 -21.97
C ASP A 507 -6.10 -5.55 -22.09
N SER A 508 -5.80 -6.25 -23.19
CA SER A 508 -6.22 -7.63 -23.37
C SER A 508 -5.17 -8.57 -22.76
N LEU A 509 -5.63 -9.51 -21.93
CA LEU A 509 -4.79 -10.58 -21.37
C LEU A 509 -4.25 -11.54 -22.45
N ILE A 510 -4.72 -11.41 -23.69
CA ILE A 510 -4.68 -12.44 -24.72
C ILE A 510 -3.72 -12.10 -25.88
N SER A 511 -3.29 -10.85 -26.04
CA SER A 511 -2.28 -10.52 -27.06
C SER A 511 -0.95 -10.15 -26.42
N ALA A 512 -0.04 -11.14 -26.44
CA ALA A 512 1.38 -11.01 -26.15
C ALA A 512 2.20 -10.93 -27.43
#